data_AF-F4SBE2-F1
#
_entry.id   AF-F4SBE2-F1
#
_cell.length_a   1.000
_cell.length_b   1.000
_cell.length_c   1.000
_cell.angle_alpha   90.00
_cell.angle_beta   90.00
_cell.angle_gamma   90.00
#
_symmetry.space_group_name_H-M   'P 1'
#
loop_
_entity.id
_entity.type
_entity.pdbx_description
1 polymer ?
#
loop_
_entity_poly.entity_id
_entity_poly.type
_entity_poly.pdbx_seq_one_letter_code
_entity_poly.pdbx_strand_id
1 'polypeptide(L)'
;MSTPLEINSTIGTNILHEVAHHLPEDHINSQPLTLTDSSDSQYLALPGTVSDQTIEAVPYYEDLEDLGRKEEGTLYRLKPKGFRNTETYDQKEDVIVLEDRVVFKCYHEVDDKMNDDWIVRRIYFSHKEIRGLIRGFHFIKFHKSWVDLPSQGRPECFALAESNRHVAMALKSFKYMIFVKRKKGTGKVIPKYQKWYSYACAMAVQTCHVLQSAGSQYENDPRWMICESATDKSHSFVYEDNFHNPPSEPNTWTKLINAFLHYTYNLSNNQTLISSLDCDEHGQISNLLCYVRNSPPYHGRDDPKLATLIDRQFKLFEEQHVCNKICEMLGNVPF
;
A
#
# COMPACT_ATOMS: atom_id res chain seq x y z
N MET A 1 10.93 20.81 65.18
CA MET A 1 9.68 21.58 65.04
C MET A 1 9.75 22.34 63.74
N SER A 2 9.17 21.77 62.69
CA SER A 2 8.95 22.42 61.38
C SER A 2 7.65 21.85 60.84
N THR A 3 6.67 22.72 60.66
CA THR A 3 5.32 22.46 60.16
C THR A 3 5.34 22.23 58.64
N PRO A 4 4.56 21.27 58.10
CA PRO A 4 4.32 21.16 56.67
C PRO A 4 3.10 22.02 56.26
N LEU A 5 3.23 22.65 55.08
CA LEU A 5 2.16 23.41 54.42
C LEU A 5 1.28 22.45 53.60
N GLU A 6 0.02 22.37 53.98
CA GLU A 6 -1.09 21.83 53.19
C GLU A 6 -1.51 22.84 52.12
N ILE A 7 -1.75 22.38 50.89
CA ILE A 7 -2.69 23.02 49.96
C ILE A 7 -3.57 21.92 49.37
N ASN A 8 -4.82 21.90 49.79
CA ASN A 8 -5.93 21.20 49.13
C ASN A 8 -6.55 22.14 48.08
N SER A 9 -6.86 21.64 46.90
CA SER A 9 -8.04 22.10 46.13
C SER A 9 -8.41 21.13 45.00
N THR A 10 -9.67 20.73 45.09
CA THR A 10 -10.51 19.80 44.34
C THR A 10 -10.88 20.27 42.91
N ILE A 11 -11.46 19.34 42.12
CA ILE A 11 -12.31 19.49 40.90
C ILE A 11 -11.53 19.42 39.57
N GLY A 12 -11.87 18.59 38.57
CA GLY A 12 -13.01 17.70 38.41
C GLY A 12 -12.88 16.83 37.16
N THR A 13 -13.52 15.67 37.22
CA THR A 13 -13.85 14.80 36.09
C THR A 13 -14.63 15.57 35.01
N ASN A 14 -14.18 15.50 33.76
CA ASN A 14 -15.08 15.63 32.61
C ASN A 14 -14.62 14.72 31.47
N ILE A 15 -15.54 13.84 31.11
CA ILE A 15 -15.55 12.93 29.97
C ILE A 15 -16.63 13.47 29.00
N LEU A 16 -16.38 13.35 27.69
CA LEU A 16 -17.28 13.56 26.52
C LEU A 16 -17.55 15.01 26.07
N HIS A 17 -17.12 15.37 24.86
CA HIS A 17 -17.98 15.51 23.65
C HIS A 17 -17.22 16.20 22.51
N GLU A 18 -17.13 15.55 21.34
CA GLU A 18 -17.13 16.12 19.96
C GLU A 18 -16.80 14.96 19.00
N VAL A 19 -17.75 14.07 18.72
CA VAL A 19 -18.75 14.14 17.63
C VAL A 19 -18.14 14.43 16.26
N ALA A 20 -17.96 13.34 15.52
CA ALA A 20 -17.92 13.29 14.08
C ALA A 20 -19.27 13.75 13.49
N HIS A 21 -19.25 14.66 12.52
CA HIS A 21 -20.24 14.76 11.44
C HIS A 21 -19.59 15.48 10.26
N HIS A 22 -19.65 14.87 9.08
CA HIS A 22 -19.92 15.45 7.74
C HIS A 22 -19.29 14.56 6.66
N LEU A 23 -20.05 13.57 6.20
CA LEU A 23 -20.01 13.11 4.82
C LEU A 23 -21.42 13.34 4.27
N PRO A 24 -21.59 14.09 3.17
CA PRO A 24 -22.91 14.29 2.58
C PRO A 24 -23.37 12.98 1.91
N GLU A 25 -24.59 12.58 2.26
CA GLU A 25 -25.39 11.64 1.48
C GLU A 25 -25.84 12.37 0.21
N ASP A 26 -25.51 11.83 -0.97
CA ASP A 26 -26.27 12.15 -2.17
C ASP A 26 -26.76 10.85 -2.83
N HIS A 27 -28.06 10.88 -3.07
CA HIS A 27 -28.89 9.77 -3.49
C HIS A 27 -28.60 9.30 -4.90
N ILE A 28 -28.63 7.97 -5.03
CA ILE A 28 -28.77 7.19 -6.26
C ILE A 28 -30.07 7.62 -6.98
N ASN A 29 -29.96 7.96 -8.26
CA ASN A 29 -31.05 7.70 -9.20
C ASN A 29 -30.48 7.13 -10.50
N SER A 30 -30.73 5.84 -10.70
CA SER A 30 -30.41 5.07 -11.89
C SER A 30 -31.49 5.31 -12.95
N GLN A 31 -31.11 5.59 -14.20
CA GLN A 31 -31.59 4.85 -15.37
C GLN A 31 -30.87 5.29 -16.67
N PRO A 32 -30.80 4.41 -17.69
CA PRO A 32 -29.86 4.51 -18.80
C PRO A 32 -30.43 5.30 -19.99
N LEU A 33 -29.57 6.06 -20.67
CA LEU A 33 -29.88 6.68 -21.96
C LEU A 33 -29.09 5.98 -23.07
N THR A 34 -29.81 5.17 -23.84
CA THR A 34 -29.50 4.79 -25.22
C THR A 34 -30.01 5.85 -26.18
N LEU A 35 -29.22 6.17 -27.23
CA LEU A 35 -29.57 6.63 -28.60
C LEU A 35 -28.25 7.16 -29.22
N THR A 36 -27.54 6.39 -30.04
CA THR A 36 -27.57 6.36 -31.53
C THR A 36 -27.46 7.74 -32.18
N ASP A 37 -26.30 8.05 -32.77
CA ASP A 37 -26.08 8.27 -34.22
C ASP A 37 -24.66 8.84 -34.42
N SER A 38 -23.80 8.13 -35.18
CA SER A 38 -23.64 8.25 -36.64
C SER A 38 -22.85 9.50 -37.05
N SER A 39 -21.56 9.31 -37.33
CA SER A 39 -20.90 10.02 -38.43
C SER A 39 -19.74 9.19 -38.97
N ASP A 40 -19.90 8.83 -40.23
CA ASP A 40 -19.01 8.07 -41.09
C ASP A 40 -17.56 8.54 -41.11
N SER A 41 -16.64 7.58 -41.15
CA SER A 41 -15.36 7.74 -41.84
C SER A 41 -14.97 6.39 -42.43
N GLN A 42 -15.38 6.20 -43.68
CA GLN A 42 -14.96 5.10 -44.54
C GLN A 42 -13.47 5.28 -44.87
N TYR A 43 -12.61 4.42 -44.31
CA TYR A 43 -11.29 4.13 -44.87
C TYR A 43 -11.29 2.70 -45.41
N LEU A 44 -11.07 2.62 -46.72
CA LEU A 44 -10.96 1.41 -47.53
C LEU A 44 -9.88 0.47 -46.96
N ALA A 45 -10.29 -0.69 -46.46
CA ALA A 45 -9.38 -1.77 -46.08
C ALA A 45 -8.91 -2.52 -47.33
N LEU A 46 -7.61 -2.44 -47.62
CA LEU A 46 -6.92 -3.40 -48.49
C LEU A 46 -6.67 -4.70 -47.71
N PRO A 47 -6.85 -5.89 -48.30
CA PRO A 47 -6.61 -7.15 -47.62
C PRO A 47 -5.10 -7.42 -47.59
N GLY A 48 -4.45 -6.92 -46.54
CA GLY A 48 -3.08 -7.27 -46.16
C GLY A 48 -3.11 -7.98 -44.83
N THR A 49 -2.68 -9.24 -44.83
CA THR A 49 -2.48 -10.10 -43.66
C THR A 49 -1.54 -9.41 -42.67
N VAL A 50 -2.09 -8.75 -41.65
CA VAL A 50 -1.32 -8.30 -40.49
C VAL A 50 -1.51 -9.37 -39.43
N SER A 51 -0.43 -10.10 -39.16
CA SER A 51 -0.33 -10.97 -37.99
C SER A 51 -0.70 -10.16 -36.77
N ASP A 52 -1.67 -10.67 -36.01
CA ASP A 52 -2.09 -10.14 -34.72
C ASP A 52 -0.95 -10.35 -33.71
N GLN A 53 0.12 -9.57 -33.85
CA GLN A 53 1.12 -9.40 -32.81
C GLN A 53 0.42 -8.54 -31.78
N THR A 54 -0.15 -9.18 -30.76
CA THR A 54 -0.55 -8.49 -29.53
C THR A 54 0.67 -7.72 -29.05
N ILE A 55 0.67 -6.40 -29.29
CA ILE A 55 1.71 -5.50 -28.77
C ILE A 55 1.64 -5.66 -27.26
N GLU A 56 2.65 -6.28 -26.67
CA GLU A 56 2.71 -6.51 -25.22
C GLU A 56 2.69 -5.14 -24.55
N ALA A 57 1.68 -4.88 -23.72
CA ALA A 57 1.54 -3.60 -23.03
C ALA A 57 2.75 -3.38 -22.12
N VAL A 58 3.54 -2.34 -22.43
CA VAL A 58 4.68 -1.91 -21.64
C VAL A 58 4.18 -1.03 -20.48
N PRO A 59 4.67 -1.20 -19.24
CA PRO A 59 4.27 -0.36 -18.12
C PRO A 59 4.59 1.12 -18.34
N TYR A 60 3.69 2.01 -17.90
CA TYR A 60 3.80 3.47 -18.06
C TYR A 60 5.11 4.05 -17.54
N TYR A 61 5.69 3.41 -16.53
CA TYR A 61 6.88 3.92 -15.88
C TYR A 61 8.14 3.71 -16.71
N GLU A 62 8.13 2.97 -17.82
CA GLU A 62 9.32 2.81 -18.69
C GLU A 62 9.67 4.10 -19.45
N ASP A 63 8.67 4.95 -19.72
CA ASP A 63 8.82 6.17 -20.52
C ASP A 63 9.36 7.39 -19.74
N LEU A 64 9.45 7.31 -18.40
CA LEU A 64 10.02 8.40 -17.58
C LEU A 64 11.50 8.65 -17.93
N GLU A 65 11.90 9.93 -17.97
CA GLU A 65 13.25 10.34 -18.36
C GLU A 65 14.29 9.95 -17.31
N ASP A 66 15.50 9.61 -17.78
CA ASP A 66 16.63 9.39 -16.88
C ASP A 66 17.40 10.70 -16.57
N LEU A 67 17.37 11.18 -15.33
CA LEU A 67 17.89 12.50 -14.95
C LEU A 67 19.42 12.53 -14.76
N GLY A 68 20.10 13.55 -15.29
CA GLY A 68 21.58 13.60 -15.34
C GLY A 68 22.34 14.27 -14.17
N ARG A 69 21.71 14.91 -13.18
CA ARG A 69 22.39 15.75 -12.16
C ARG A 69 22.38 15.21 -10.73
N LYS A 70 23.55 14.90 -10.15
CA LYS A 70 23.72 14.15 -8.88
C LYS A 70 23.04 14.72 -7.62
N GLU A 71 22.76 16.02 -7.55
CA GLU A 71 22.27 16.67 -6.32
C GLU A 71 20.75 16.94 -6.30
N GLU A 72 20.04 16.52 -7.34
CA GLU A 72 18.59 16.68 -7.48
C GLU A 72 17.94 15.30 -7.60
N GLY A 73 16.69 15.19 -7.16
CA GLY A 73 15.89 13.98 -7.38
C GLY A 73 14.50 14.34 -7.86
N THR A 74 13.84 13.38 -8.49
CA THR A 74 12.41 13.47 -8.79
C THR A 74 11.68 12.45 -7.95
N LEU A 75 10.67 12.93 -7.23
CA LEU A 75 9.76 12.09 -6.48
C LEU A 75 8.51 11.86 -7.32
N TYR A 76 8.22 10.59 -7.58
CA TYR A 76 7.06 10.14 -8.33
C TYR A 76 6.00 9.64 -7.35
N ARG A 77 4.80 10.22 -7.45
CA ARG A 77 3.64 9.84 -6.62
C ARG A 77 2.55 9.27 -7.50
N LEU A 78 2.14 8.05 -7.20
CA LEU A 78 1.04 7.40 -7.89
C LEU A 78 -0.30 7.99 -7.42
N LYS A 79 -1.11 8.49 -8.35
CA LYS A 79 -2.39 9.11 -8.01
C LYS A 79 -3.36 8.04 -7.48
N PRO A 80 -4.03 8.30 -6.34
CA PRO A 80 -5.09 7.41 -5.86
C PRO A 80 -6.22 7.29 -6.89
N LYS A 81 -6.82 6.10 -6.98
CA LYS A 81 -8.03 5.83 -7.76
C LYS A 81 -9.19 5.48 -6.84
N GLY A 82 -10.42 5.59 -7.34
CA GLY A 82 -11.60 5.08 -6.64
C GLY A 82 -11.65 3.56 -6.73
N PHE A 83 -11.92 2.89 -5.61
CA PHE A 83 -11.88 1.44 -5.50
C PHE A 83 -13.28 0.84 -5.68
N ARG A 84 -13.46 -0.06 -6.64
CA ARG A 84 -14.70 -0.81 -6.88
C ARG A 84 -14.71 -2.11 -6.06
N ASN A 85 -15.90 -2.65 -5.80
CA ASN A 85 -16.13 -3.75 -4.85
C ASN A 85 -15.59 -5.15 -5.26
N THR A 86 -14.75 -5.27 -6.29
CA THR A 86 -14.16 -6.53 -6.79
C THR A 86 -12.84 -6.28 -7.54
N GLU A 87 -11.97 -5.42 -7.02
CA GLU A 87 -10.73 -5.07 -7.70
C GLU A 87 -9.59 -6.05 -7.37
N THR A 88 -9.16 -6.77 -8.40
CA THR A 88 -7.86 -7.47 -8.43
C THR A 88 -6.74 -6.44 -8.59
N TYR A 89 -5.60 -6.68 -7.95
CA TYR A 89 -4.38 -5.92 -8.21
C TYR A 89 -3.97 -6.06 -9.68
N ASP A 90 -3.85 -4.94 -10.39
CA ASP A 90 -3.46 -4.88 -11.79
C ASP A 90 -2.07 -4.27 -11.92
N GLN A 91 -1.09 -5.14 -12.20
CA GLN A 91 0.32 -4.76 -12.40
C GLN A 91 0.57 -4.04 -13.74
N LYS A 92 -0.44 -3.97 -14.62
CA LYS A 92 -0.35 -3.32 -15.93
C LYS A 92 -1.25 -2.09 -16.03
N GLU A 93 -1.78 -1.62 -14.90
CA GLU A 93 -2.61 -0.42 -14.86
C GLU A 93 -1.79 0.78 -15.35
N ASP A 94 -2.36 1.55 -16.28
CA ASP A 94 -1.81 2.87 -16.63
C ASP A 94 -2.14 3.87 -15.50
N VAL A 95 -1.14 4.19 -14.69
CA VAL A 95 -1.31 5.00 -13.48
C VAL A 95 -0.86 6.43 -13.75
N ILE A 96 -1.74 7.39 -13.45
CA ILE A 96 -1.39 8.81 -13.45
C ILE A 96 -0.31 9.05 -12.37
N VAL A 97 0.86 9.49 -12.80
CA VAL A 97 1.97 9.89 -11.93
C VAL A 97 1.98 11.39 -11.73
N LEU A 98 2.24 11.82 -10.50
CA LEU A 98 2.54 13.20 -10.15
C LEU A 98 4.04 13.31 -9.88
N GLU A 99 4.70 14.20 -10.60
CA GLU A 99 6.13 14.43 -10.50
C GLU A 99 6.40 15.68 -9.67
N ASP A 100 7.22 15.52 -8.63
CA ASP A 100 7.70 16.63 -7.83
C ASP A 100 9.23 16.62 -7.85
N ARG A 101 9.85 17.71 -8.33
CA ARG A 101 11.29 17.89 -8.17
C ARG A 101 11.60 18.14 -6.70
N VAL A 102 12.56 17.40 -6.17
CA VAL A 102 12.90 17.44 -4.75
C VAL A 102 14.39 17.68 -4.53
N VAL A 103 14.66 18.45 -3.47
CA VAL A 103 16.01 18.61 -2.91
C VAL A 103 15.96 18.07 -1.48
N PHE A 104 16.79 17.08 -1.21
CA PHE A 104 16.90 16.43 0.11
C PHE A 104 18.27 16.70 0.73
N LYS A 105 18.33 16.60 2.06
CA LYS A 105 19.56 16.74 2.85
C LYS A 105 19.64 15.57 3.83
N CYS A 106 20.86 15.27 4.26
CA CYS A 106 21.21 14.22 5.22
C CYS A 106 21.01 12.80 4.67
N TYR A 107 22.07 12.00 4.70
CA TYR A 107 22.05 10.57 4.42
C TYR A 107 22.67 9.86 5.61
N HIS A 108 21.83 9.34 6.49
CA HIS A 108 22.28 8.49 7.57
C HIS A 108 21.72 7.11 7.36
N GLU A 109 22.60 6.13 7.26
CA GLU A 109 22.20 4.73 7.37
C GLU A 109 21.55 4.51 8.72
N VAL A 110 20.44 3.79 8.72
CA VAL A 110 19.71 3.45 9.93
C VAL A 110 19.82 1.94 10.10
N ASP A 111 20.11 1.50 11.32
CA ASP A 111 19.94 0.10 11.71
C ASP A 111 18.45 -0.25 11.67
N ASP A 112 17.96 -0.58 10.49
CA ASP A 112 16.64 -1.15 10.30
C ASP A 112 16.78 -2.66 10.12
N LYS A 113 15.91 -3.43 10.79
CA LYS A 113 15.95 -4.89 10.77
C LYS A 113 15.34 -5.48 9.49
N MET A 114 15.37 -4.75 8.38
CA MET A 114 15.11 -5.39 7.09
C MET A 114 16.26 -6.39 6.84
N ASN A 115 15.95 -7.52 6.22
CA ASN A 115 16.91 -8.58 5.88
C ASN A 115 18.25 -7.98 5.37
N ASP A 116 19.37 -8.67 5.58
CA ASP A 116 20.74 -8.18 5.34
C ASP A 116 20.99 -7.60 3.94
N ASP A 117 20.12 -7.89 2.97
CA ASP A 117 20.20 -7.42 1.59
C ASP A 117 19.54 -6.06 1.31
N TRP A 118 18.72 -5.56 2.24
CA TRP A 118 18.06 -4.25 2.10
C TRP A 118 18.87 -3.15 2.78
N ILE A 119 18.97 -2.01 2.12
CA ILE A 119 19.56 -0.79 2.68
C ILE A 119 18.43 0.19 2.98
N VAL A 120 18.43 0.70 4.22
CA VAL A 120 17.50 1.73 4.68
C VAL A 120 18.30 2.95 5.13
N ARG A 121 17.96 4.12 4.59
CA ARG A 121 18.57 5.38 5.03
C ARG A 121 17.52 6.42 5.37
N ARG A 122 17.83 7.26 6.34
CA ARG A 122 16.99 8.38 6.73
C ARG A 122 17.43 9.64 5.99
N ILE A 123 16.48 10.27 5.33
CA ILE A 123 16.65 11.56 4.64
C ILE A 123 15.69 12.60 5.17
N TYR A 124 16.02 13.88 5.01
CA TYR A 124 15.13 15.00 5.32
C TYR A 124 14.81 15.80 4.06
N PHE A 125 13.52 15.88 3.71
CA PHE A 125 13.06 16.77 2.64
C PHE A 125 12.83 18.17 3.20
N SER A 126 13.53 19.13 2.61
CA SER A 126 13.46 20.55 2.99
C SER A 126 12.51 21.39 2.12
N HIS A 127 11.82 20.75 1.16
CA HIS A 127 11.06 21.44 0.12
C HIS A 127 9.78 22.10 0.65
N LYS A 128 9.61 23.39 0.36
CA LYS A 128 8.42 24.18 0.76
C LYS A 128 7.29 24.15 -0.27
N GLU A 129 7.59 23.87 -1.53
CA GLU A 129 6.62 23.99 -2.65
C GLU A 129 5.87 22.70 -2.97
N ILE A 130 6.27 21.57 -2.39
CA ILE A 130 5.44 20.36 -2.45
C ILE A 130 4.23 20.69 -1.60
N ARG A 131 3.04 20.74 -2.21
CA ARG A 131 1.76 21.14 -1.58
C ARG A 131 1.51 20.43 -0.24
N GLY A 132 2.09 20.95 0.85
CA GLY A 132 1.88 20.55 2.24
C GLY A 132 2.26 19.13 2.70
N LEU A 133 2.75 18.22 1.83
CA LEU A 133 2.65 16.78 2.11
C LEU A 133 3.96 16.03 2.41
N ILE A 134 5.15 16.53 2.06
CA ILE A 134 6.40 15.72 2.07
C ILE A 134 7.54 16.45 2.79
N ARG A 135 7.24 17.37 3.72
CA ARG A 135 8.27 17.97 4.56
C ARG A 135 8.51 17.09 5.78
N GLY A 136 9.75 16.71 6.03
CA GLY A 136 10.11 15.94 7.22
C GLY A 136 11.08 14.79 6.93
N PHE A 137 11.21 13.92 7.92
CA PHE A 137 12.05 12.73 7.83
C PHE A 137 11.34 11.60 7.09
N HIS A 138 12.08 10.99 6.18
CA HIS A 138 11.63 9.86 5.36
C HIS A 138 12.70 8.78 5.36
N PHE A 139 12.29 7.56 5.07
CA PHE A 139 13.19 6.46 4.77
C PHE A 139 13.28 6.28 3.26
N ILE A 140 14.51 6.20 2.75
CA ILE A 140 14.79 5.63 1.44
C ILE A 140 15.19 4.18 1.61
N LYS A 141 14.62 3.30 0.78
CA LYS A 141 14.83 1.86 0.84
C LYS A 141 15.15 1.33 -0.55
N PHE A 142 16.11 0.42 -0.62
CA PHE A 142 16.45 -0.29 -1.84
C PHE A 142 17.20 -1.58 -1.54
N HIS A 143 17.15 -2.52 -2.46
CA HIS A 143 17.91 -3.76 -2.37
C HIS A 143 19.32 -3.58 -2.91
N LYS A 144 20.32 -4.19 -2.25
CA LYS A 144 21.75 -4.08 -2.63
C LYS A 144 22.03 -4.48 -4.08
N SER A 145 21.35 -5.50 -4.59
CA SER A 145 21.55 -5.98 -5.96
C SER A 145 20.98 -5.07 -7.05
N TRP A 146 20.14 -4.09 -6.71
CA TRP A 146 19.50 -3.25 -7.72
C TRP A 146 20.48 -2.37 -8.46
N VAL A 147 21.63 -2.02 -7.86
CA VAL A 147 22.68 -1.24 -8.54
C VAL A 147 23.24 -1.96 -9.77
N ASP A 148 23.25 -3.30 -9.74
CA ASP A 148 23.78 -4.15 -10.81
C ASP A 148 22.76 -4.43 -11.92
N LEU A 149 21.50 -4.04 -11.73
CA LEU A 149 20.45 -4.20 -12.73
C LEU A 149 20.56 -3.11 -13.81
N PRO A 150 20.30 -3.41 -15.09
CA PRO A 150 20.29 -2.40 -16.15
C PRO A 150 19.33 -1.23 -15.88
N SER A 151 18.20 -1.50 -15.23
CA SER A 151 17.17 -0.52 -14.85
C SER A 151 17.45 0.20 -13.52
N GLN A 152 18.49 -0.22 -12.79
CA GLN A 152 18.85 0.27 -11.47
C GLN A 152 17.69 0.29 -10.46
N GLY A 153 16.86 -0.76 -10.44
CA GLY A 153 15.76 -0.94 -9.48
C GLY A 153 14.43 -0.26 -9.86
N ARG A 154 14.34 0.36 -11.04
CA ARG A 154 13.15 1.09 -11.49
C ARG A 154 11.85 0.28 -11.43
N PRO A 155 11.73 -0.87 -12.14
CA PRO A 155 10.46 -1.58 -12.18
C PRO A 155 10.12 -2.26 -10.84
N GLU A 156 11.12 -2.58 -10.01
CA GLU A 156 10.93 -3.05 -8.64
C GLU A 156 10.33 -1.95 -7.75
N CYS A 157 10.83 -0.72 -7.87
CA CYS A 157 10.31 0.42 -7.12
C CYS A 157 8.83 0.69 -7.45
N PHE A 158 8.48 0.71 -8.73
CA PHE A 158 7.10 0.95 -9.15
C PHE A 158 6.16 -0.20 -8.75
N ALA A 159 6.59 -1.46 -8.83
CA ALA A 159 5.79 -2.59 -8.37
C ALA A 159 5.45 -2.51 -6.87
N LEU A 160 6.38 -2.03 -6.04
CA LEU A 160 6.13 -1.80 -4.61
C LEU A 160 5.21 -0.59 -4.37
N ALA A 161 5.39 0.50 -5.10
CA ALA A 161 4.51 1.67 -5.01
C ALA A 161 3.06 1.34 -5.45
N GLU A 162 2.91 0.52 -6.48
CA GLU A 162 1.62 0.02 -6.98
C GLU A 162 0.96 -0.93 -5.97
N SER A 163 1.73 -1.86 -5.40
CA SER A 163 1.28 -2.72 -4.30
C SER A 163 0.78 -1.89 -3.12
N ASN A 164 1.56 -0.89 -2.68
CA ASN A 164 1.18 0.01 -1.61
C ASN A 164 -0.12 0.77 -1.93
N ARG A 165 -0.24 1.34 -3.14
CA ARG A 165 -1.46 2.02 -3.61
C ARG A 165 -2.67 1.08 -3.58
N HIS A 166 -2.53 -0.15 -4.08
CA HIS A 166 -3.62 -1.13 -4.08
C HIS A 166 -4.07 -1.48 -2.65
N VAL A 167 -3.13 -1.80 -1.75
CA VAL A 167 -3.44 -2.15 -0.36
C VAL A 167 -4.06 -0.97 0.39
N ALA A 168 -3.63 0.26 0.12
CA ALA A 168 -4.24 1.46 0.70
C ALA A 168 -5.73 1.60 0.31
N MET A 169 -6.07 1.23 -0.93
CA MET A 169 -7.45 1.19 -1.41
C MET A 169 -8.24 0.02 -0.78
N ALA A 170 -7.66 -1.18 -0.76
CA ALA A 170 -8.25 -2.36 -0.12
C ALA A 170 -8.54 -2.11 1.37
N LEU A 171 -7.63 -1.41 2.08
CA LEU A 171 -7.81 -1.07 3.50
C LEU A 171 -9.00 -0.12 3.70
N LYS A 172 -9.22 0.85 2.81
CA LYS A 172 -10.41 1.72 2.85
C LYS A 172 -11.69 0.88 2.69
N SER A 173 -11.69 -0.06 1.75
CA SER A 173 -12.81 -0.99 1.55
C SER A 173 -13.05 -1.87 2.76
N PHE A 174 -11.99 -2.43 3.36
CA PHE A 174 -12.06 -3.22 4.58
C PHE A 174 -12.69 -2.44 5.74
N LYS A 175 -12.25 -1.21 5.98
CA LYS A 175 -12.84 -0.32 7.01
C LYS A 175 -14.32 -0.08 6.75
N TYR A 176 -14.70 0.15 5.50
CA TYR A 176 -16.10 0.34 5.10
C TYR A 176 -16.93 -0.93 5.34
N MET A 177 -16.40 -2.11 5.04
CA MET A 177 -17.12 -3.37 5.29
C MET A 177 -17.36 -3.62 6.78
N ILE A 178 -16.36 -3.33 7.64
CA ILE A 178 -16.57 -3.38 9.09
C ILE A 178 -17.62 -2.34 9.53
N PHE A 179 -17.59 -1.14 8.94
CA PHE A 179 -18.58 -0.09 9.21
C PHE A 179 -20.01 -0.56 8.94
N VAL A 180 -20.23 -1.19 7.79
CA VAL A 180 -21.55 -1.70 7.39
C VAL A 180 -22.00 -2.82 8.34
N LYS A 181 -21.12 -3.77 8.64
CA LYS A 181 -21.43 -4.94 9.47
C LYS A 181 -21.57 -4.64 10.97
N ARG A 182 -21.16 -3.45 11.44
CA ARG A 182 -21.26 -3.08 12.87
C ARG A 182 -22.70 -2.91 13.36
N LYS A 183 -23.67 -2.78 12.45
CA LYS A 183 -25.09 -2.66 12.76
C LYS A 183 -25.82 -3.97 12.48
N LYS A 184 -26.82 -4.31 13.30
CA LYS A 184 -27.79 -5.38 12.97
C LYS A 184 -28.73 -4.90 11.87
N GLY A 185 -29.52 -5.81 11.29
CA GLY A 185 -30.62 -5.45 10.37
C GLY A 185 -31.64 -4.47 10.97
N THR A 186 -31.70 -4.35 12.31
CA THR A 186 -32.50 -3.36 13.03
C THR A 186 -31.83 -1.99 13.19
N GLY A 187 -30.62 -1.79 12.66
CA GLY A 187 -29.82 -0.57 12.81
C GLY A 187 -29.05 -0.45 14.13
N LYS A 188 -29.34 -1.30 15.14
CA LYS A 188 -28.64 -1.27 16.44
C LYS A 188 -27.16 -1.64 16.31
N VAL A 189 -26.29 -0.80 16.85
CA VAL A 189 -24.84 -1.01 16.86
C VAL A 189 -24.44 -2.15 17.80
N ILE A 190 -23.56 -3.03 17.34
CA ILE A 190 -22.95 -4.09 18.14
C ILE A 190 -21.65 -3.54 18.74
N PRO A 191 -21.54 -3.36 20.08
CA PRO A 191 -20.40 -2.68 20.70
C PRO A 191 -19.04 -3.29 20.34
N LYS A 192 -18.98 -4.62 20.27
CA LYS A 192 -17.77 -5.35 19.88
C LYS A 192 -17.29 -4.99 18.46
N TYR A 193 -18.23 -4.87 17.51
CA TYR A 193 -17.90 -4.56 16.11
C TYR A 193 -17.59 -3.07 15.94
N GLN A 194 -18.24 -2.21 16.73
CA GLN A 194 -17.86 -0.80 16.82
C GLN A 194 -16.42 -0.63 17.31
N LYS A 195 -15.98 -1.40 18.31
CA LYS A 195 -14.60 -1.39 18.78
C LYS A 195 -13.61 -1.81 17.68
N TRP A 196 -13.92 -2.87 16.93
CA TRP A 196 -13.11 -3.28 15.79
C TRP A 196 -13.05 -2.23 14.68
N TYR A 197 -14.18 -1.58 14.38
CA TYR A 197 -14.21 -0.47 13.44
C TYR A 197 -13.32 0.69 13.89
N SER A 198 -13.41 1.09 15.16
CA SER A 198 -12.56 2.15 15.72
C SER A 198 -11.06 1.83 15.58
N TYR A 199 -10.66 0.59 15.83
CA TYR A 199 -9.27 0.17 15.61
C TYR A 199 -8.90 0.13 14.13
N ALA A 200 -9.76 -0.43 13.26
CA ALA A 200 -9.52 -0.42 11.82
C ALA A 200 -9.37 1.01 11.26
N CYS A 201 -10.11 1.98 11.81
CA CYS A 201 -9.96 3.39 11.44
C CYS A 201 -8.57 3.95 11.73
N ALA A 202 -7.94 3.53 12.83
CA ALA A 202 -6.59 3.96 13.22
C ALA A 202 -5.48 3.38 12.33
N MET A 203 -5.70 2.21 11.72
CA MET A 203 -4.73 1.63 10.78
C MET A 203 -4.57 2.51 9.54
N ALA A 204 -3.36 2.69 9.02
CA ALA A 204 -3.12 3.43 7.79
C ALA A 204 -2.02 2.77 6.97
N VAL A 205 -2.18 2.72 5.66
CA VAL A 205 -1.06 2.36 4.77
C VAL A 205 -0.21 3.60 4.60
N GLN A 206 1.07 3.47 4.89
CA GLN A 206 2.03 4.54 4.68
C GLN A 206 2.15 4.87 3.21
N THR A 207 2.35 6.15 2.90
CA THR A 207 2.61 6.57 1.54
C THR A 207 3.96 6.04 1.07
N CYS A 208 3.93 5.24 0.00
CA CYS A 208 5.12 4.83 -0.74
C CYS A 208 5.25 5.69 -2.00
N HIS A 209 6.42 6.28 -2.18
CA HIS A 209 6.79 7.07 -3.33
C HIS A 209 8.00 6.47 -3.99
N VAL A 210 8.17 6.72 -5.29
CA VAL A 210 9.39 6.32 -6.00
C VAL A 210 10.29 7.55 -6.11
N LEU A 211 11.51 7.45 -5.63
CA LEU A 211 12.54 8.48 -5.76
C LEU A 211 13.51 8.04 -6.85
N GLN A 212 13.65 8.85 -7.88
CA GLN A 212 14.80 8.80 -8.76
C GLN A 212 15.82 9.81 -8.23
N SER A 213 16.91 9.33 -7.67
CA SER A 213 18.07 10.18 -7.39
C SER A 213 18.84 10.35 -8.68
N ALA A 214 19.29 11.56 -9.02
CA ALA A 214 20.14 11.72 -10.19
C ALA A 214 21.63 11.46 -9.90
N GLY A 215 21.90 10.80 -8.76
CA GLY A 215 23.18 10.37 -8.22
C GLY A 215 23.10 10.29 -6.70
N SER A 216 23.83 9.35 -6.11
CA SER A 216 24.05 9.28 -4.67
C SER A 216 25.47 9.77 -4.35
N GLN A 217 25.72 10.30 -3.13
CA GLN A 217 27.09 10.50 -2.64
C GLN A 217 27.86 9.18 -2.55
N TYR A 218 27.15 8.06 -2.54
CA TYR A 218 27.68 6.71 -2.55
C TYR A 218 27.53 6.16 -3.97
N GLU A 219 28.65 5.97 -4.66
CA GLU A 219 28.67 5.53 -6.07
C GLU A 219 28.01 4.16 -6.30
N ASN A 220 27.72 3.41 -5.22
CA ASN A 220 27.20 2.04 -5.25
C ASN A 220 25.70 1.94 -4.97
N ASP A 221 24.97 3.05 -4.87
CA ASP A 221 23.52 2.99 -4.69
C ASP A 221 22.79 2.93 -6.05
N PRO A 222 21.66 2.21 -6.13
CA PRO A 222 20.80 2.29 -7.30
C PRO A 222 20.20 3.68 -7.43
N ARG A 223 19.89 4.04 -8.67
CA ARG A 223 19.26 5.31 -9.01
C ARG A 223 17.83 5.42 -8.50
N TRP A 224 17.08 4.33 -8.57
CA TRP A 224 15.68 4.24 -8.18
C TRP A 224 15.57 3.63 -6.78
N MET A 225 14.84 4.33 -5.92
CA MET A 225 14.66 3.98 -4.52
C MET A 225 13.21 4.16 -4.10
N ILE A 226 12.78 3.35 -3.14
CA ILE A 226 11.51 3.57 -2.44
C ILE A 226 11.69 4.68 -1.43
N CYS A 227 10.70 5.57 -1.32
CA CYS A 227 10.65 6.64 -0.34
C CYS A 227 9.36 6.54 0.48
N GLU A 228 9.49 6.28 1.77
CA GLU A 228 8.38 6.14 2.72
C GLU A 228 8.52 7.14 3.88
N SER A 229 7.41 7.45 4.54
CA SER A 229 7.44 8.23 5.77
C SER A 229 8.20 7.46 6.86
N ALA A 230 9.05 8.15 7.63
CA ALA A 230 9.77 7.50 8.71
C ALA A 230 8.81 6.97 9.78
N THR A 231 8.89 5.68 10.11
CA THR A 231 8.13 5.01 11.18
C THR A 231 8.96 4.75 12.42
N ASP A 232 8.26 4.41 13.48
CA ASP A 232 8.82 3.67 14.60
C ASP A 232 9.06 2.20 14.23
N LYS A 233 9.49 1.41 15.21
CA LYS A 233 9.82 0.00 15.04
C LYS A 233 8.59 -0.82 14.64
N SER A 234 8.66 -1.46 13.47
CA SER A 234 7.59 -2.30 12.95
C SER A 234 7.78 -3.79 13.27
N HIS A 235 6.67 -4.55 13.25
CA HIS A 235 6.66 -6.00 13.28
C HIS A 235 6.20 -6.54 11.93
N SER A 236 6.92 -7.54 11.40
CA SER A 236 6.56 -8.24 10.17
C SER A 236 5.48 -9.28 10.44
N PHE A 237 4.24 -9.00 10.04
CA PHE A 237 3.12 -9.93 10.19
C PHE A 237 3.10 -10.99 9.09
N VAL A 238 3.61 -10.63 7.91
CA VAL A 238 3.74 -11.51 6.74
C VAL A 238 5.10 -11.29 6.09
N TYR A 239 5.77 -12.39 5.77
CA TYR A 239 6.96 -12.41 4.92
C TYR A 239 7.01 -13.75 4.16
N GLU A 240 7.96 -13.86 3.23
CA GLU A 240 8.03 -14.83 2.12
C GLU A 240 7.42 -16.23 2.36
N ASP A 241 7.70 -16.87 3.50
CA ASP A 241 7.25 -18.23 3.81
C ASP A 241 6.35 -18.34 5.06
N ASN A 242 5.97 -17.22 5.66
CA ASN A 242 5.21 -17.16 6.89
C ASN A 242 4.09 -16.09 6.85
N PHE A 243 2.86 -16.56 6.69
CA PHE A 243 1.62 -15.78 6.72
C PHE A 243 0.95 -15.77 8.10
N HIS A 244 1.59 -16.40 9.10
CA HIS A 244 1.13 -16.44 10.47
C HIS A 244 2.28 -16.16 11.45
N ASN A 245 2.84 -14.95 11.39
CA ASN A 245 3.90 -14.51 12.30
C ASN A 245 3.35 -13.56 13.40
N PRO A 246 2.78 -14.08 14.50
CA PRO A 246 2.33 -13.23 15.58
C PRO A 246 3.53 -12.57 16.30
N PRO A 247 3.38 -11.31 16.76
CA PRO A 247 4.39 -10.69 17.61
C PRO A 247 4.53 -11.45 18.94
N SER A 248 5.71 -11.36 19.55
CA SER A 248 6.01 -12.00 20.84
C SER A 248 5.13 -11.48 21.98
N GLU A 249 4.72 -10.22 21.89
CA GLU A 249 3.81 -9.58 22.83
C GLU A 249 2.42 -9.39 22.21
N PRO A 250 1.34 -9.42 23.02
CA PRO A 250 -0.02 -9.17 22.52
C PRO A 250 -0.11 -7.82 21.80
N ASN A 251 -0.43 -7.86 20.51
CA ASN A 251 -0.56 -6.66 19.69
C ASN A 251 -2.03 -6.43 19.29
N THR A 252 -2.48 -5.18 19.37
CA THR A 252 -3.86 -4.77 19.04
C THR A 252 -4.23 -5.09 17.59
N TRP A 253 -3.26 -5.05 16.68
CA TRP A 253 -3.46 -5.15 15.24
C TRP A 253 -3.55 -6.58 14.72
N THR A 254 -3.01 -7.58 15.42
CA THR A 254 -2.87 -8.97 14.90
C THR A 254 -4.16 -9.53 14.30
N LYS A 255 -5.30 -9.39 14.99
CA LYS A 255 -6.58 -9.92 14.49
C LYS A 255 -7.10 -9.14 13.29
N LEU A 256 -6.88 -7.83 13.26
CA LEU A 256 -7.30 -6.97 12.16
C LEU A 256 -6.45 -7.20 10.92
N ILE A 257 -5.12 -7.29 11.07
CA ILE A 257 -4.20 -7.61 9.99
C ILE A 257 -4.54 -8.98 9.39
N ASN A 258 -4.67 -10.03 10.20
CA ASN A 258 -5.04 -11.36 9.70
C ASN A 258 -6.39 -11.33 8.94
N ALA A 259 -7.38 -10.60 9.44
CA ALA A 259 -8.66 -10.47 8.77
C ALA A 259 -8.60 -9.62 7.50
N PHE A 260 -7.73 -8.61 7.46
CA PHE A 260 -7.51 -7.74 6.32
C PHE A 260 -6.82 -8.48 5.17
N LEU A 261 -5.83 -9.33 5.47
CA LEU A 261 -5.18 -10.20 4.49
C LEU A 261 -6.20 -11.11 3.81
N HIS A 262 -7.00 -11.84 4.61
CA HIS A 262 -8.06 -12.71 4.08
C HIS A 262 -9.16 -11.92 3.35
N TYR A 263 -9.54 -10.75 3.85
CA TYR A 263 -10.50 -9.89 3.14
C TYR A 263 -10.00 -9.50 1.75
N THR A 264 -8.74 -9.06 1.62
CA THR A 264 -8.16 -8.65 0.34
C THR A 264 -8.06 -9.83 -0.62
N TYR A 265 -7.69 -11.00 -0.10
CA TYR A 265 -7.66 -12.25 -0.86
C TYR A 265 -9.04 -12.61 -1.44
N ASN A 266 -10.09 -12.62 -0.62
CA ASN A 266 -11.44 -12.94 -1.06
C ASN A 266 -12.03 -11.86 -1.98
N LEU A 267 -11.76 -10.59 -1.69
CA LEU A 267 -12.23 -9.45 -2.49
C LEU A 267 -11.79 -9.58 -3.97
N SER A 268 -10.58 -10.10 -4.17
CA SER A 268 -10.00 -10.32 -5.50
C SER A 268 -10.37 -11.67 -6.12
N ASN A 269 -11.30 -12.43 -5.54
CA ASN A 269 -11.60 -13.81 -5.93
C ASN A 269 -10.35 -14.71 -5.94
N ASN A 270 -9.54 -14.62 -4.88
CA ASN A 270 -8.31 -15.40 -4.68
C ASN A 270 -7.21 -15.12 -5.71
N GLN A 271 -7.29 -13.97 -6.41
CA GLN A 271 -6.32 -13.58 -7.44
C GLN A 271 -5.19 -12.71 -6.90
N THR A 272 -5.40 -11.97 -5.80
CA THR A 272 -4.41 -11.07 -5.21
C THR A 272 -4.02 -11.53 -3.82
N LEU A 273 -2.71 -11.62 -3.59
CA LEU A 273 -2.13 -11.96 -2.29
C LEU A 273 -1.20 -10.84 -1.82
N ILE A 274 -1.38 -10.39 -0.59
CA ILE A 274 -0.39 -9.56 0.10
C ILE A 274 0.66 -10.50 0.68
N SER A 275 1.86 -10.50 0.10
CA SER A 275 2.96 -11.42 0.42
C SER A 275 3.99 -10.85 1.41
N SER A 276 3.93 -9.55 1.68
CA SER A 276 4.70 -8.91 2.73
C SER A 276 3.88 -7.80 3.35
N LEU A 277 3.93 -7.70 4.68
CA LEU A 277 3.24 -6.67 5.44
C LEU A 277 3.92 -6.48 6.80
N ASP A 278 4.40 -5.27 7.02
CA ASP A 278 4.85 -4.80 8.33
C ASP A 278 3.80 -3.86 8.94
N CYS A 279 3.72 -3.82 10.27
CA CYS A 279 2.93 -2.82 10.96
C CYS A 279 3.58 -2.39 12.28
N ASP A 280 3.60 -1.09 12.54
CA ASP A 280 4.10 -0.52 13.79
C ASP A 280 3.04 -0.55 14.92
N GLU A 281 3.42 -0.06 16.10
CA GLU A 281 2.53 -0.01 17.27
C GLU A 281 1.35 0.96 17.10
N HIS A 282 1.47 1.93 16.19
CA HIS A 282 0.45 2.94 15.89
C HIS A 282 -0.52 2.52 14.78
N GLY A 283 -0.32 1.36 14.16
CA GLY A 283 -1.16 0.86 13.08
C GLY A 283 -0.72 1.35 11.70
N GLN A 284 0.50 1.88 11.56
CA GLN A 284 1.07 2.25 10.25
C GLN A 284 1.58 0.99 9.56
N ILE A 285 1.05 0.73 8.38
CA ILE A 285 1.34 -0.44 7.55
C ILE A 285 2.34 -0.05 6.46
N SER A 286 3.41 -0.82 6.33
CA SER A 286 4.53 -0.59 5.40
C SER A 286 5.02 -1.90 4.80
N ASN A 287 6.05 -1.82 3.94
CA ASN A 287 6.72 -3.00 3.35
C ASN A 287 5.72 -3.92 2.63
N LEU A 288 4.92 -3.34 1.74
CA LEU A 288 3.80 -4.01 1.10
C LEU A 288 4.21 -4.55 -0.26
N LEU A 289 4.03 -5.85 -0.44
CA LEU A 289 4.19 -6.53 -1.72
C LEU A 289 2.91 -7.29 -2.06
N CYS A 290 2.40 -7.08 -3.27
CA CYS A 290 1.24 -7.81 -3.78
C CYS A 290 1.63 -8.68 -4.98
N TYR A 291 1.17 -9.92 -4.96
CA TYR A 291 1.24 -10.83 -6.11
C TYR A 291 -0.13 -11.08 -6.72
N VAL A 292 -0.11 -11.32 -8.03
CA VAL A 292 -1.26 -11.77 -8.80
C VAL A 292 -1.04 -13.24 -9.13
N ARG A 293 -2.04 -14.08 -8.87
CA ARG A 293 -2.00 -15.51 -9.14
C ARG A 293 -1.68 -15.75 -10.62
N ASN A 294 -0.72 -16.62 -10.91
CA ASN A 294 -0.28 -16.97 -12.27
C ASN A 294 0.20 -15.78 -13.13
N SER A 295 0.53 -14.65 -12.52
CA SER A 295 1.02 -13.45 -13.22
C SER A 295 2.20 -12.85 -12.47
N PRO A 296 3.43 -13.33 -12.74
CA PRO A 296 4.62 -12.74 -12.17
C PRO A 296 4.75 -11.25 -12.56
N PRO A 297 5.32 -10.41 -11.68
CA PRO A 297 5.49 -8.99 -11.95
C PRO A 297 6.37 -8.75 -13.16
N TYR A 298 6.17 -7.60 -13.81
CA TYR A 298 6.86 -7.23 -15.05
C TYR A 298 8.39 -7.42 -14.99
N HIS A 299 9.05 -7.04 -13.87
CA HIS A 299 10.49 -7.13 -13.67
C HIS A 299 11.05 -8.56 -13.51
N GLY A 300 10.19 -9.56 -13.31
CA GLY A 300 10.60 -10.96 -13.14
C GLY A 300 9.75 -11.93 -13.94
N ARG A 301 9.05 -11.45 -14.98
CA ARG A 301 8.11 -12.26 -15.77
C ARG A 301 8.75 -13.44 -16.49
N ASP A 302 10.02 -13.30 -16.84
CA ASP A 302 10.79 -14.35 -17.52
C ASP A 302 11.55 -15.26 -16.53
N ASP A 303 11.48 -15.00 -15.22
CA ASP A 303 12.09 -15.86 -14.21
C ASP A 303 11.12 -16.96 -13.75
N PRO A 304 11.33 -18.23 -14.14
CA PRO A 304 10.49 -19.33 -13.71
C PRO A 304 10.55 -19.57 -12.19
N LYS A 305 11.61 -19.14 -11.51
CA LYS A 305 11.71 -19.23 -10.05
C LYS A 305 10.72 -18.29 -9.38
N LEU A 306 10.51 -17.10 -9.93
CA LEU A 306 9.56 -16.14 -9.39
C LEU A 306 8.12 -16.65 -9.54
N ALA A 307 7.78 -17.23 -10.69
CA ALA A 307 6.48 -17.88 -10.86
C ALA A 307 6.26 -19.00 -9.82
N THR A 308 7.26 -19.87 -9.64
CA THR A 308 7.22 -20.94 -8.64
C THR A 308 7.09 -20.41 -7.20
N LEU A 309 7.79 -19.31 -6.89
CA LEU A 309 7.71 -18.63 -5.60
C LEU A 309 6.29 -18.11 -5.34
N ILE A 310 5.71 -17.43 -6.32
CA ILE A 310 4.34 -16.89 -6.23
C ILE A 310 3.35 -18.02 -5.97
N ASP A 311 3.38 -19.09 -6.77
CA ASP A 311 2.48 -20.23 -6.60
C ASP A 311 2.62 -20.88 -5.22
N ARG A 312 3.86 -21.02 -4.73
CA ARG A 312 4.14 -21.51 -3.38
C ARG A 312 3.54 -20.60 -2.32
N GLN A 313 3.65 -19.28 -2.46
CA GLN A 313 3.12 -18.33 -1.48
C GLN A 313 1.59 -18.36 -1.40
N PHE A 314 0.90 -18.47 -2.53
CA PHE A 314 -0.55 -18.66 -2.53
C PHE A 314 -0.96 -19.93 -1.78
N LYS A 315 -0.27 -21.04 -2.03
CA LYS A 315 -0.50 -22.29 -1.30
C LYS A 315 -0.22 -22.16 0.21
N LEU A 316 0.90 -21.55 0.58
CA LEU A 316 1.24 -21.35 1.99
C LEU A 316 0.23 -20.46 2.72
N PHE A 317 -0.29 -19.42 2.06
CA PHE A 317 -1.34 -18.59 2.65
C PHE A 317 -2.61 -19.40 2.93
N GLU A 318 -3.07 -20.22 1.98
CA GLU A 318 -4.24 -21.10 2.15
C GLU A 318 -4.02 -22.12 3.29
N GLU A 319 -2.81 -22.67 3.42
CA GLU A 319 -2.46 -23.64 4.47
C GLU A 319 -2.30 -23.02 5.87
N GLN A 320 -1.74 -21.80 5.95
CA GLN A 320 -1.35 -21.18 7.22
C GLN A 320 -2.42 -20.22 7.77
N HIS A 321 -3.32 -19.70 6.93
CA HIS A 321 -4.31 -18.73 7.38
C HIS A 321 -5.36 -19.36 8.30
N VAL A 322 -5.46 -18.85 9.52
CA VAL A 322 -6.53 -19.22 10.46
C VAL A 322 -7.54 -18.09 10.59
N CYS A 323 -8.78 -18.38 10.16
CA CYS A 323 -9.90 -17.46 10.30
C CYS A 323 -10.10 -17.04 11.77
N ASN A 324 -10.36 -15.76 11.98
CA ASN A 324 -10.73 -15.22 13.28
C ASN A 324 -12.13 -14.62 13.26
N LYS A 325 -12.62 -14.18 14.43
CA LYS A 325 -14.00 -13.65 14.58
C LYS A 325 -14.29 -12.42 13.71
N ILE A 326 -13.28 -11.70 13.22
CA ILE A 326 -13.44 -10.59 12.28
C ILE A 326 -13.66 -11.14 10.86
N CYS A 327 -12.91 -12.18 10.45
CA CYS A 327 -13.14 -12.89 9.19
C CYS A 327 -14.58 -13.43 9.10
N GLU A 328 -15.02 -14.15 10.15
CA GLU A 328 -16.38 -14.70 10.24
C GLU A 328 -17.46 -13.60 10.11
N MET A 329 -17.25 -12.46 10.78
CA MET A 329 -18.17 -11.34 10.76
C MET A 329 -18.27 -10.67 9.38
N LEU A 330 -17.16 -10.62 8.64
CA LEU A 330 -17.13 -10.12 7.28
C LEU A 330 -17.79 -11.09 6.28
N GLY A 331 -17.98 -12.35 6.66
CA GLY A 331 -18.51 -13.40 5.79
C GLY A 331 -17.45 -14.07 4.94
N ASN A 332 -16.17 -13.98 5.34
CA ASN A 332 -15.08 -14.69 4.69
C ASN A 332 -15.21 -16.19 5.01
N VAL A 333 -15.20 -17.03 3.98
CA VAL A 333 -15.34 -18.49 4.11
C VAL A 333 -13.96 -19.10 4.36
N PRO A 334 -13.81 -20.10 5.24
CA PRO A 334 -12.57 -20.88 5.35
C PRO A 334 -12.22 -21.51 3.99
N PHE A 335 -10.92 -21.60 3.70
CA PHE A 335 -10.41 -22.21 2.47
C PHE A 335 -10.70 -23.71 2.37
#